data_AF-A0A4Q3V437-F1
#
_entry.id   AF-A0A4Q3V437-F1
#
_cell.length_a   1.000
_cell.length_b   1.000
_cell.length_c   1.000
_cell.angle_alpha   90.00
_cell.angle_beta   90.00
_cell.angle_gamma   90.00
#
_symmetry.space_group_name_H-M   'P 1'
#
loop_
_entity.id
_entity.type
_entity.pdbx_description
1 polymer ?
#
loop_
_entity_poly.entity_id
_entity_poly.type
_entity_poly.pdbx_seq_one_letter_code
_entity_poly.pdbx_strand_id
1 'polypeptide(L)'
;RMGVFFATTWAFFLAEMGDKTQIATVALGAQYEPLIAVVLGTTFGMMLANAPVVFFGEAITRRVPIKVVHIVAALIFAVLGALALLGVGPTMAV
;
A
#
# COMPACT_ATOMS: atom_id res chain seq x y z
N ARG A 1 19.71 -21.80 -11.61
CA ARG A 1 19.45 -20.35 -11.85
C ARG A 1 18.00 -19.93 -11.61
N MET A 2 17.03 -20.84 -11.46
CA MET A 2 15.65 -20.51 -11.04
C MET A 2 15.48 -20.30 -9.52
N GLY A 3 16.48 -20.67 -8.70
CA GLY A 3 16.37 -20.62 -7.24
C GLY A 3 16.11 -19.21 -6.67
N VAL A 4 16.74 -18.17 -7.22
CA VAL A 4 16.57 -16.80 -6.69
C VAL A 4 15.17 -16.27 -6.97
N PHE A 5 14.66 -16.40 -8.19
CA PHE A 5 13.30 -15.95 -8.54
C PHE A 5 12.25 -16.62 -7.66
N PHE A 6 12.26 -17.96 -7.56
CA PHE A 6 11.29 -18.67 -6.73
C PHE A 6 11.47 -18.38 -5.24
N ALA A 7 12.71 -18.23 -4.75
CA ALA A 7 12.96 -17.85 -3.36
C ALA A 7 12.41 -16.45 -3.05
N THR A 8 12.65 -15.47 -3.91
CA THR A 8 12.10 -14.11 -3.73
C THR A 8 10.59 -14.09 -3.88
N THR A 9 10.02 -14.82 -4.84
CA THR A 9 8.56 -14.92 -5.03
C THR A 9 7.89 -15.50 -3.80
N TRP A 10 8.39 -16.62 -3.26
CA TRP A 10 7.82 -17.22 -2.06
C TRP A 10 8.04 -16.39 -0.80
N ALA A 11 9.22 -15.78 -0.64
CA ALA A 11 9.50 -14.91 0.49
C ALA A 11 8.59 -13.67 0.50
N PHE A 12 8.44 -12.99 -0.65
CA PHE A 12 7.53 -11.85 -0.77
C PHE A 12 6.07 -12.28 -0.61
N PHE A 13 5.65 -13.36 -1.26
CA PHE A 13 4.28 -13.86 -1.16
C PHE A 13 3.89 -14.14 0.30
N LEU A 14 4.73 -14.84 1.05
CA LEU A 14 4.48 -15.12 2.46
C LEU A 14 4.55 -13.86 3.33
N ALA A 15 5.41 -12.91 3.01
CA ALA A 15 5.52 -11.64 3.74
C ALA A 15 4.33 -10.68 3.46
N GLU A 16 3.76 -10.73 2.25
CA GLU A 16 2.59 -9.92 1.87
C GLU A 16 1.24 -10.58 2.20
N MET A 17 1.19 -11.91 2.37
CA MET A 17 -0.05 -12.57 2.81
C MET A 17 -0.42 -12.10 4.22
N GLY A 18 -1.59 -11.47 4.33
CA GLY A 18 -2.08 -10.87 5.59
C GLY A 18 -1.71 -9.41 5.79
N ASP A 19 -1.19 -8.73 4.76
CA ASP A 19 -0.94 -7.29 4.86
C ASP A 19 -2.25 -6.48 5.00
N LYS A 20 -2.11 -5.28 5.56
CA LYS A 20 -3.18 -4.31 5.79
C LYS A 20 -3.97 -3.99 4.51
N THR A 21 -3.32 -4.03 3.35
CA THR A 21 -3.98 -3.87 2.04
C THR A 21 -5.00 -4.98 1.75
N GLN A 22 -4.74 -6.22 2.18
CA GLN A 22 -5.68 -7.34 2.02
C GLN A 22 -6.90 -7.17 2.92
N ILE A 23 -6.69 -6.79 4.18
CA ILE A 23 -7.78 -6.50 5.13
C ILE A 23 -8.65 -5.35 4.61
N ALA A 24 -8.04 -4.27 4.10
CA ALA A 24 -8.77 -3.14 3.52
C ALA A 24 -9.58 -3.54 2.29
N THR A 25 -9.02 -4.38 1.42
CA THR A 25 -9.72 -4.86 0.22
C THR A 25 -10.91 -5.75 0.57
N VAL A 26 -10.77 -6.62 1.56
CA VAL A 26 -11.87 -7.46 2.06
C VAL A 26 -12.97 -6.60 2.72
N ALA A 27 -12.60 -5.59 3.51
CA ALA A 27 -13.55 -4.65 4.10
C ALA A 27 -14.32 -3.85 3.03
N LEU A 28 -13.63 -3.36 1.98
CA LEU A 28 -14.27 -2.72 0.84
C LEU A 28 -15.19 -3.70 0.09
N GLY A 29 -14.76 -4.95 -0.12
CA GLY A 29 -15.58 -5.98 -0.77
C GLY A 29 -16.81 -6.38 0.04
N ALA A 30 -16.74 -6.25 1.37
CA ALA A 30 -17.88 -6.47 2.26
C ALA A 30 -18.83 -5.27 2.31
N GLN A 31 -18.32 -4.05 2.11
CA GLN A 31 -19.10 -2.81 2.18
C GLN A 31 -19.75 -2.43 0.84
N TYR A 32 -19.15 -2.78 -0.30
CA TYR A 32 -19.65 -2.46 -1.64
C TYR A 32 -20.09 -3.72 -2.37
N GLU A 33 -21.37 -3.82 -2.75
CA GLU A 33 -21.93 -5.02 -3.40
C GLU A 33 -21.26 -5.44 -4.72
N PRO A 34 -20.79 -4.55 -5.62
CA PRO A 34 -20.10 -5.00 -6.82
C PRO A 34 -18.64 -5.36 -6.49
N LEU A 35 -18.42 -6.60 -6.04
CA LEU A 35 -17.10 -7.18 -5.76
C LEU A 35 -16.11 -6.96 -6.92
N ILE A 36 -16.60 -7.09 -8.16
CA ILE A 36 -15.80 -6.87 -9.37
C ILE A 36 -15.27 -5.44 -9.44
N ALA A 37 -16.10 -4.44 -9.10
CA ALA A 37 -15.68 -3.04 -9.11
C ALA A 37 -14.64 -2.76 -8.00
N VAL A 38 -14.79 -3.39 -6.83
CA VAL A 38 -13.79 -3.30 -5.75
C VAL A 38 -12.47 -3.91 -6.18
N VAL A 39 -12.48 -5.11 -6.76
CA VAL A 39 -11.26 -5.80 -7.21
C VAL A 39 -10.56 -5.01 -8.32
N LEU A 40 -11.31 -4.51 -9.31
CA LEU A 40 -10.75 -3.69 -10.39
C LEU A 40 -10.21 -2.36 -9.86
N GLY A 41 -10.93 -1.72 -8.95
CA GLY A 41 -10.53 -0.46 -8.33
C GLY A 41 -9.24 -0.60 -7.51
N THR A 42 -9.14 -1.62 -6.66
CA THR A 42 -7.93 -1.87 -5.85
C THR A 42 -6.74 -2.28 -6.71
N THR A 43 -6.96 -3.13 -7.72
CA THR A 43 -5.92 -3.52 -8.68
C THR A 43 -5.39 -2.30 -9.42
N PHE A 44 -6.28 -1.49 -9.99
CA PHE A 44 -5.89 -0.30 -10.74
C PHE A 44 -5.22 0.74 -9.84
N GLY A 45 -5.75 0.96 -8.63
CA GLY A 45 -5.15 1.84 -7.63
C GLY A 45 -3.74 1.44 -7.24
N MET A 46 -3.50 0.14 -6.99
CA MET A 46 -2.16 -0.38 -6.70
C MET A 46 -1.22 -0.26 -7.90
N MET A 47 -1.69 -0.52 -9.12
CA MET A 47 -0.89 -0.32 -10.33
C MET A 47 -0.50 1.15 -10.51
N LEU A 48 -1.41 2.09 -10.26
CA LEU A 48 -1.10 3.52 -10.32
C LEU A 48 -0.10 3.96 -9.25
N ALA A 49 -0.14 3.36 -8.06
CA ALA A 49 0.83 3.65 -7.01
C ALA A 49 2.22 3.06 -7.34
N ASN A 50 2.27 1.84 -7.86
CA ASN A 50 3.52 1.09 -8.02
C ASN A 50 4.18 1.30 -9.39
N ALA A 51 3.42 1.41 -10.48
CA ALA A 51 3.98 1.53 -11.83
C ALA A 51 4.92 2.74 -11.98
N PRO A 52 4.59 3.96 -11.50
CA PRO A 52 5.52 5.08 -11.56
C PRO A 52 6.80 4.80 -10.76
N VAL A 53 6.71 4.11 -9.62
CA VAL A 53 7.88 3.75 -8.81
C VAL A 53 8.76 2.74 -9.55
N VAL A 54 8.18 1.79 -10.28
CA VAL A 54 8.94 0.81 -11.07
C VAL A 54 9.61 1.47 -12.27
N PHE A 55 8.89 2.32 -13.02
CA PHE A 55 9.44 2.97 -14.22
C PHE A 55 10.43 4.10 -13.89
N PHE A 56 10.17 4.88 -12.84
CA PHE A 56 10.99 6.03 -12.46
C PHE A 56 11.86 5.78 -11.23
N GLY A 57 11.89 4.56 -10.70
CA GLY A 57 12.55 4.23 -9.43
C GLY A 57 13.99 4.67 -9.37
N GLU A 58 14.78 4.39 -10.41
CA GLU A 58 16.20 4.80 -10.49
C GLU A 58 16.36 6.32 -10.60
N ALA A 59 15.52 6.99 -11.40
CA ALA A 59 15.55 8.44 -11.54
C ALA A 59 15.16 9.16 -10.25
N ILE A 60 14.19 8.62 -9.51
CA ILE A 60 13.71 9.13 -8.23
C ILE A 60 14.76 8.88 -7.14
N THR A 61 15.34 7.66 -7.05
CA THR A 61 16.36 7.35 -6.04
C THR A 61 17.66 8.13 -6.22
N ARG A 62 18.02 8.55 -7.45
CA ARG A 62 19.17 9.45 -7.65
C ARG A 62 18.92 10.89 -7.24
N ARG A 63 17.66 11.35 -7.19
CA ARG A 63 17.32 12.76 -6.87
C ARG A 63 16.73 12.96 -5.48
N VAL A 64 16.13 11.94 -4.90
CA VAL A 64 15.45 12.02 -3.60
C VAL A 64 16.31 11.35 -2.52
N PRO A 65 16.84 12.10 -1.54
CA PRO A 65 17.58 11.51 -0.44
C PRO A 65 16.66 10.64 0.42
N ILE A 66 17.09 9.44 0.79
CA ILE A 66 16.33 8.50 1.66
C ILE A 66 15.89 9.15 2.98
N LYS A 67 16.71 10.09 3.50
CA LYS A 67 16.39 10.85 4.72
C LYS A 67 15.13 11.69 4.56
N VAL A 68 14.91 12.29 3.38
CA VAL A 68 13.70 13.07 3.09
C VAL A 68 12.48 12.16 3.05
N VAL A 69 12.59 10.99 2.40
CA VAL A 69 11.51 10.00 2.35
C VAL A 69 11.08 9.57 3.76
N HIS A 70 12.04 9.28 4.64
CA HIS A 70 11.75 8.91 6.03
C HIS A 70 11.08 10.04 6.81
N ILE A 71 11.57 11.28 6.70
CA ILE A 71 10.99 12.43 7.41
C ILE A 71 9.56 12.67 6.94
N VAL A 72 9.31 12.63 5.63
CA VAL A 72 7.96 12.80 5.06
C VAL A 72 7.04 11.67 5.52
N ALA A 73 7.48 10.42 5.45
CA ALA A 73 6.69 9.29 5.93
C ALA A 73 6.36 9.42 7.43
N ALA A 74 7.34 9.77 8.26
CA ALA A 74 7.14 9.98 9.69
C ALA A 74 6.14 11.11 9.98
N LEU A 75 6.23 12.23 9.25
CA LEU A 75 5.27 13.33 9.34
C LEU A 75 3.86 12.90 8.95
N ILE A 76 3.70 12.19 7.83
CA ILE A 76 2.40 11.67 7.39
C ILE A 76 1.81 10.75 8.46
N PHE A 77 2.60 9.81 9.00
CA PHE A 77 2.15 8.91 10.06
C PHE A 77 1.81 9.66 11.35
N ALA A 78 2.59 10.67 11.74
CA ALA A 78 2.30 11.48 12.93
C ALA A 78 0.99 12.24 12.78
N VAL A 79 0.74 12.84 11.61
CA VAL A 79 -0.51 13.54 11.30
C VAL A 79 -1.69 12.58 11.27
N LEU A 80 -1.58 11.45 10.57
CA LEU A 80 -2.64 10.44 10.54
C LEU A 80 -2.94 9.88 11.94
N GLY A 81 -1.91 9.64 12.75
CA GLY A 81 -2.07 9.22 14.15
C GLY A 81 -2.77 10.26 15.01
N ALA A 82 -2.40 11.54 14.87
CA ALA A 82 -3.07 12.63 15.57
C ALA A 82 -4.54 12.78 15.14
N LEU A 83 -4.82 12.72 13.84
CA LEU A 83 -6.18 12.76 13.31
C LEU A 83 -7.03 11.58 13.80
N ALA A 84 -6.46 10.37 13.84
CA ALA A 84 -7.13 9.20 14.38
C ALA A 84 -7.46 9.36 15.88
N LEU A 85 -6.53 9.91 16.68
CA LEU A 85 -6.76 10.20 18.10
C LEU A 85 -7.84 11.26 18.31
N LEU A 86 -7.93 12.25 17.42
CA LEU A 86 -8.96 13.29 17.44
C LEU A 86 -10.32 12.80 16.88
N GLY A 87 -10.42 11.54 16.44
CA GLY A 87 -11.65 10.97 15.89
C GLY A 87 -12.00 11.47 14.49
N VAL A 88 -11.06 12.06 13.75
CA VAL A 88 -11.27 12.62 12.39
C VAL A 88 -11.20 11.52 11.31
N GLY A 89 -11.46 10.27 11.68
CA GLY A 89 -11.58 9.17 10.72
C GLY A 89 -12.97 9.15 10.08
N PRO A 90 -13.16 8.51 8.91
CA PRO A 90 -14.49 8.08 8.52
C PRO A 90 -15.04 7.30 9.70
N THR A 91 -16.20 7.70 10.23
CA THR A 91 -16.96 6.94 11.21
C THR A 91 -17.33 5.62 10.55
N MET A 92 -16.39 4.69 10.51
CA MET A 92 -16.68 3.30 10.28
C MET A 92 -17.39 2.88 11.55
N ALA A 93 -18.72 2.99 11.49
CA ALA A 93 -19.59 2.13 12.25
C ALA A 93 -19.21 0.70 11.84
N VAL A 94 -18.21 0.16 12.54
CA VAL A 94 -17.96 -1.28 12.62
C VAL A 94 -19.00 -1.83 13.58
#